data_AF-A0A242CI30-F1
#
_entry.id   AF-A0A242CI30-F1
#
_cell.length_a   1.000
_cell.length_b   1.000
_cell.length_c   1.000
_cell.angle_alpha   90.00
_cell.angle_beta   90.00
_cell.angle_gamma   90.00
#
_symmetry.space_group_name_H-M   'P 1'
#
loop_
_entity.id
_entity.type
_entity.pdbx_description
1 polymer ?
#
loop_
_entity_poly.entity_id
_entity_poly.type
_entity_poly.pdbx_seq_one_letter_code
_entity_poly.pdbx_strand_id
1 'polypeptide(L)' 'MKILDTPIRSISELKKAPIDIIEEAKATETSVYILNHNKGVGVILSSEQYENLLLEKLKLEEGLLDLEVAVLLKSQGRI' A
#
# COMPACT_ATOMS: atom_id res chain seq x y z
N MET A 1 0.13 -16.05 8.89
CA MET A 1 0.46 -14.97 7.93
C MET A 1 0.27 -13.67 8.69
N LYS A 2 1.35 -13.05 9.19
CA LYS A 2 1.27 -11.69 9.73
C LYS A 2 1.19 -10.74 8.54
N ILE A 3 0.00 -10.62 7.97
CA ILE A 3 -0.37 -9.40 7.26
C ILE A 3 -0.16 -8.31 8.32
N LEU A 4 0.59 -7.25 7.99
CA LEU A 4 0.91 -6.06 8.82
C LEU A 4 -0.05 -5.90 10.02
N ASP A 5 0.43 -5.56 11.22
CA ASP A 5 -0.42 -5.29 12.41
C ASP A 5 -1.45 -4.20 12.07
N THR A 6 -2.54 -4.63 11.44
CA THR A 6 -3.53 -3.83 10.75
C THR A 6 -4.87 -4.20 11.32
N PRO A 7 -5.72 -3.21 11.59
CA PRO A 7 -7.07 -3.51 12.01
C PRO A 7 -7.78 -4.35 10.95
N ILE A 8 -8.57 -5.32 11.41
CA ILE A 8 -9.39 -6.17 10.56
C ILE A 8 -10.85 -5.81 10.81
N ARG A 9 -11.61 -5.61 9.72
CA ARG A 9 -13.04 -5.30 9.75
C ARG A 9 -13.81 -6.16 8.76
N SER A 10 -15.09 -6.33 8.99
CA SER A 10 -15.99 -7.03 8.07
C SER A 10 -16.52 -6.09 6.98
N ILE A 11 -16.91 -6.66 5.84
CA ILE A 11 -17.60 -5.93 4.77
C ILE A 11 -18.93 -5.33 5.25
N SER A 12 -19.57 -5.92 6.26
CA SER A 12 -20.80 -5.40 6.85
C SER A 12 -20.55 -4.13 7.65
N GLU A 13 -19.46 -4.07 8.43
CA GLU A 13 -19.05 -2.86 9.17
C GLU A 13 -18.68 -1.73 8.21
N LEU A 14 -17.92 -2.04 7.15
CA LEU A 14 -17.56 -1.05 6.13
C LEU A 14 -18.80 -0.41 5.48
N LYS A 15 -19.80 -1.22 5.12
CA LYS A 15 -21.05 -0.70 4.52
C LYS A 15 -21.85 0.16 5.50
N LYS A 16 -21.78 -0.15 6.80
CA LYS A 16 -22.55 0.54 7.84
C LYS A 16 -21.92 1.88 8.19
N ALA A 17 -20.59 1.94 8.27
CA ALA A 17 -19.85 3.10 8.75
C ALA A 17 -18.54 3.30 7.95
N PRO A 18 -18.63 3.65 6.66
CA PRO A 18 -17.44 3.73 5.80
C PRO A 18 -16.45 4.80 6.26
N ILE A 19 -16.95 5.93 6.79
CA ILE A 19 -16.10 7.03 7.27
C ILE A 19 -15.31 6.60 8.50
N ASP A 20 -15.93 5.91 9.46
CA ASP A 20 -15.25 5.46 10.68
C ASP A 20 -14.08 4.51 10.36
N ILE A 21 -14.24 3.64 9.36
CA ILE A 21 -13.17 2.74 8.91
C ILE A 21 -12.03 3.51 8.22
N ILE A 22 -12.35 4.55 7.46
CA ILE A 22 -11.32 5.41 6.83
C ILE A 22 -10.58 6.21 7.89
N GLU A 23 -11.27 6.77 8.88
CA GLU A 23 -10.64 7.49 9.98
C GLU A 23 -9.80 6.57 10.88
N GLU A 24 -10.22 5.31 11.06
CA GLU A 24 -9.38 4.30 11.72
C GLU A 24 -8.08 4.06 10.95
N ALA A 25 -8.14 3.94 9.61
CA ALA A 25 -6.94 3.80 8.78
C ALA A 25 -5.99 5.00 8.94
N LYS A 26 -6.53 6.22 8.97
CA LYS A 26 -5.75 7.44 9.22
C LYS A 26 -5.12 7.45 10.61
N ALA A 27 -5.92 7.20 11.64
CA ALA A 27 -5.48 7.29 13.04
C ALA A 27 -4.41 6.25 13.40
N THR A 28 -4.46 5.09 12.75
CA THR A 28 -3.48 4.01 12.95
C THR A 28 -2.28 4.12 12.02
N GLU A 29 -2.26 5.12 11.13
CA GLU A 29 -1.27 5.29 10.08
C GLU A 29 -1.01 4.00 9.26
N THR A 30 -2.02 3.13 9.16
CA THR A 30 -1.95 1.86 8.46
C THR A 30 -3.26 1.53 7.75
N SER A 31 -3.24 0.52 6.87
CA SER A 31 -4.45 0.06 6.17
C SER A 31 -5.40 -0.68 7.10
N VAL A 32 -6.70 -0.70 6.76
CA VAL A 32 -7.67 -1.61 7.39
C VAL A 32 -8.00 -2.76 6.44
N TYR A 33 -7.85 -4.00 6.91
CA TYR A 33 -8.12 -5.20 6.12
C TYR A 33 -9.61 -5.58 6.19
N ILE A 34 -10.23 -5.82 5.04
CA ILE A 34 -11.67 -6.11 4.95
C ILE A 34 -11.91 -7.60 4.67
N LEU A 35 -12.71 -8.22 5.52
CA LEU A 35 -13.14 -9.61 5.41
C LEU A 35 -14.60 -9.73 4.95
N ASN A 36 -14.86 -10.72 4.10
CA ASN A 36 -16.19 -11.22 3.80
C ASN A 36 -16.23 -12.74 4.07
N HIS A 37 -17.10 -13.21 4.96
CA HIS A 37 -17.15 -14.61 5.39
C HIS A 37 -15.76 -15.18 5.77
N ASN A 38 -15.00 -14.44 6.60
CA ASN A 38 -13.63 -14.73 7.03
C ASN A 38 -12.58 -14.82 5.90
N LYS A 39 -12.91 -14.37 4.69
CA LYS A 39 -11.98 -14.28 3.56
C LYS A 39 -11.63 -12.83 3.29
N GLY A 40 -10.36 -12.54 3.09
CA GLY A 40 -9.90 -11.22 2.66
C GLY A 40 -10.47 -10.84 1.31
N VAL A 41 -11.08 -9.66 1.24
CA VAL A 41 -11.69 -9.14 -0.01
C VAL A 41 -11.13 -7.79 -0.44
N GLY A 42 -10.47 -7.06 0.46
CA GLY A 42 -9.87 -5.78 0.13
C GLY A 42 -9.18 -5.12 1.31
N VAL A 43 -8.60 -3.95 1.04
CA VAL A 43 -7.98 -3.07 2.02
C VAL A 43 -8.53 -1.67 1.85
N ILE A 44 -8.66 -0.94 2.96
CA ILE A 44 -9.02 0.48 2.97
C ILE A 44 -7.81 1.28 3.40
N LEU A 45 -7.55 2.34 2.63
CA LEU A 45 -6.56 3.38 2.90
C LEU A 45 -7.28 4.72 2.85
N SER A 46 -6.77 5.70 3.58
CA SER A 46 -7.12 7.10 3.31
C SER A 46 -6.56 7.54 1.95
N SER A 47 -7.13 8.60 1.37
CA SER A 47 -6.61 9.15 0.11
C SER A 47 -5.14 9.54 0.21
N GLU A 48 -4.74 10.19 1.31
CA GLU A 48 -3.36 10.59 1.57
C GLU A 48 -2.43 9.36 1.67
N GLN A 49 -2.84 8.32 2.37
CA GLN A 49 -2.06 7.08 2.47
C GLN A 49 -1.90 6.40 1.10
N TYR A 50 -2.95 6.40 0.28
CA TYR A 50 -2.90 5.86 -1.08
C TYR A 50 -1.98 6.68 -1.99
N GLU A 51 -2.06 8.02 -1.93
CA GLU A 51 -1.21 8.92 -2.68
C GLU A 51 0.26 8.75 -2.30
N ASN A 52 0.56 8.70 -1.00
CA ASN A 52 1.91 8.47 -0.50
C ASN A 52 2.46 7.11 -0.97
N LEU A 53 1.64 6.06 -0.92
CA LEU A 53 2.02 4.74 -1.43
C LEU A 53 2.35 4.79 -2.94
N LEU A 54 1.57 5.53 -3.73
CA LEU A 54 1.82 5.66 -5.17
C LEU A 54 3.11 6.45 -5.44
N LEU A 55 3.37 7.52 -4.69
CA LEU A 55 4.59 8.32 -4.80
C LEU A 55 5.83 7.51 -4.43
N GLU A 56 5.79 6.75 -3.33
CA GLU A 56 6.88 5.88 -2.94
C GLU A 56 7.15 4.80 -3.98
N LYS A 57 6.09 4.19 -4.53
CA LYS A 57 6.21 3.23 -5.62
C LYS A 57 6.93 3.83 -6.82
N LEU A 58 6.51 5.01 -7.29
CA LEU A 58 7.12 5.68 -8.44
C LEU A 58 8.60 5.99 -8.20
N LYS A 59 8.94 6.48 -7.00
CA LYS A 59 10.32 6.75 -6.61
C LYS A 59 11.20 5.50 -6.61
N LEU A 60 10.65 4.36 -6.17
CA LEU A 60 11.35 3.08 -6.19
C LEU A 60 11.55 2.55 -7.62
N GLU A 61 10.53 2.69 -8.48
CA GLU A 61 10.61 2.30 -9.90
C GLU A 61 11.66 3.15 -10.65
N GLU A 62 11.73 4.45 -10.38
CA GLU A 62 12.74 5.36 -10.94
C GLU A 62 14.16 4.96 -10.48
N GLY A 63 14.35 4.73 -9.18
CA GLY A 63 15.65 4.29 -8.65
C GLY A 63 16.10 2.92 -9.20
N LEU A 64 15.16 2.03 -9.52
CA LEU A 64 15.47 0.75 -10.16
C LEU A 64 15.94 0.96 -11.60
N LEU A 65 15.27 1.84 -12.36
CA LEU A 65 15.66 2.17 -13.73
C LEU A 65 17.07 2.76 -13.79
N ASP A 66 17.38 3.71 -12.89
CA ASP A 66 18.71 4.32 -12.80
C ASP A 66 19.80 3.27 -12.54
N LEU A 67 19.51 2.31 -11.67
CA LEU A 67 20.43 1.22 -11.35
C LEU A 67 20.64 0.28 -12.55
N GLU A 68 19.58 -0.08 -13.26
CA GLU A 68 19.66 -0.89 -14.48
C GLU A 68 20.50 -0.21 -15.57
N VAL A 69 20.32 1.09 -15.77
CA VAL A 69 21.12 1.89 -16.71
C VAL A 69 22.59 1.90 -16.30
N ALA A 70 22.89 2.12 -15.01
CA ALA A 70 24.26 2.12 -14.51
C ALA A 70 24.94 0.75 -14.72
N VAL A 71 24.22 -0.35 -14.48
CA VAL A 71 24.71 -1.71 -14.74
C VAL A 71 25.00 -1.94 -16.22
N LEU A 72 24.10 -1.51 -17.12
CA LEU A 72 24.29 -1.64 -18.56
C LEU A 72 25.50 -0.86 -19.05
N LEU A 73 25.64 0.40 -18.64
CA LEU A 73 26.77 1.24 -19.04
C LEU A 73 28.11 0.66 -18.56
N LYS A 74 28.15 0.13 -17.32
CA LYS A 74 29.32 -0.58 -16.78
C LYS A 74 29.63 -1.86 -17.57
N SER A 75 28.62 -2.62 -17.98
CA SER A 75 28.80 -3.83 -18.79
C SER A 75 29.38 -3.54 -20.18
N GLN A 76 29.11 -2.33 -20.71
CA GLN A 76 29.61 -1.85 -21.99
C GLN A 76 30.97 -1.12 -21.89
N GLY A 77 31.57 -1.05 -20.69
CA GLY A 77 32.83 -0.34 -20.46
C GLY A 77 32.75 1.18 -20.69
N ARG A 78 31.54 1.76 -20.62
CA ARG A 78 31.31 3.20 -20.85
C ARG A 78 31.49 4.04 -19.59
N ILE A 79 31.61 3.38 -18.43
CA ILE A 79 31.92 3.88 -17.09
C ILE A 79 32.49 2.73 -16.24
#